data_AF-A0A7W7D1P7-F1
#
_entry.id   AF-A0A7W7D1P7-F1
#
_cell.length_a   1.000
_cell.length_b   1.000
_cell.length_c   1.000
_cell.angle_alpha   90.00
_cell.angle_beta   90.00
_cell.angle_gamma   90.00
#
_symmetry.space_group_name_H-M   'P 1'
#
loop_
_entity.id
_entity.type
_entity.pdbx_description
1 polymer ?
#
loop_
_entity_poly.entity_id
_entity_poly.type
_entity_poly.pdbx_seq_one_letter_code
_entity_poly.pdbx_strand_id
1 'polypeptide(L)'
;MTTPRLLAAVYGALLLLALAGRLPWLLVPVCLATLTVLGELWLRALTGEGMPPLHRIGLATAAGLVSLPFVALTLHVCGIAIRARSVAAGLAVLVTLLGLAVLVRERATGATADPRLPRMIGAVVVPGVLMLAAGFCALEAYDRMPHPPQPGYTSVALTGWAAGIDRPVAIPARGVHVRLRVSSAGLPAATAPLRVRVGQRLVATRPLAVAPDATDAVEVFVPAPPDGCLHRIEISLGPASTVFYGRGPAGC
;
A
#
# COMPACT_ATOMS: atom_id res chain seq x y z
N MET A 1 -11.85 10.54 33.01
CA MET A 1 -11.73 11.29 31.73
C MET A 1 -13.01 11.06 30.92
N THR A 2 -13.72 12.13 30.56
CA THR A 2 -15.03 12.03 29.88
C THR A 2 -14.86 11.55 28.44
N THR A 3 -15.77 10.71 27.96
CA THR A 3 -15.84 10.17 26.59
C THR A 3 -15.61 11.23 25.49
N PRO A 4 -16.18 12.47 25.55
CA PRO A 4 -15.88 13.52 24.58
C PRO A 4 -14.43 14.01 24.57
N ARG A 5 -13.74 14.07 25.72
CA ARG A 5 -12.33 14.47 25.78
C ARG A 5 -11.42 13.42 25.16
N LEU A 6 -11.77 12.13 25.30
CA LEU A 6 -11.05 11.04 24.65
C LEU A 6 -11.23 11.07 23.13
N LEU A 7 -12.46 11.30 22.64
CA LEU A 7 -12.72 11.45 21.21
C LEU A 7 -11.93 12.61 20.60
N ALA A 8 -11.95 13.79 21.25
CA ALA A 8 -11.20 14.95 20.78
C ALA A 8 -9.69 14.69 20.70
N ALA A 9 -9.12 14.02 21.71
CA ALA A 9 -7.69 13.66 21.72
C ALA A 9 -7.33 12.70 20.58
N VAL A 10 -8.18 11.71 20.29
CA VAL A 10 -7.94 10.74 19.21
C VAL A 10 -8.06 11.37 17.84
N TYR A 11 -9.08 12.21 17.59
CA TYR A 11 -9.19 12.90 16.31
C TYR A 11 -8.01 13.84 16.07
N GLY A 12 -7.52 14.52 17.10
CA GLY A 12 -6.30 15.32 17.02
C GLY A 12 -5.07 14.48 16.67
N ALA A 13 -4.91 13.31 17.30
CA ALA A 13 -3.82 12.37 17.01
C ALA A 13 -3.90 11.78 15.58
N LEU A 14 -5.11 11.44 15.11
CA LEU A 14 -5.34 10.94 13.74
C LEU A 14 -5.09 12.01 12.68
N LEU A 15 -5.46 13.26 12.95
CA LEU A 15 -5.17 14.40 12.07
C LEU A 15 -3.65 14.60 11.94
N LEU A 16 -2.93 14.54 13.07
CA LEU A 16 -1.47 14.56 13.06
C LEU A 16 -0.90 13.39 12.26
N LEU A 17 -1.42 12.17 12.44
CA LEU A 17 -0.98 10.99 11.68
C LEU A 17 -1.19 11.15 10.16
N ALA A 18 -2.31 11.75 9.75
CA ALA A 18 -2.63 12.00 8.34
C ALA A 18 -1.74 13.09 7.71
N LEU A 19 -1.27 14.05 8.51
CA LEU A 19 -0.45 15.19 8.09
C LEU A 19 1.06 14.98 8.30
N ALA A 20 1.46 13.97 9.09
CA ALA A 20 2.84 13.74 9.56
C ALA A 20 3.83 13.27 8.47
N GLY A 21 3.54 13.44 7.18
CA GLY A 21 4.45 13.11 6.08
C GLY A 21 5.82 13.81 6.14
N ARG A 22 6.05 14.75 7.07
CA ARG A 22 7.31 15.48 7.26
C ARG A 22 8.05 15.17 8.58
N LEU A 23 7.44 14.46 9.55
CA LEU A 23 8.03 14.22 10.87
C LEU A 23 7.89 12.74 11.28
N PRO A 24 8.72 11.84 10.72
CA PRO A 24 8.57 10.39 10.92
C PRO A 24 8.79 9.93 12.36
N TRP A 25 9.58 10.66 13.15
CA TRP A 25 9.86 10.34 14.55
C TRP A 25 8.66 10.59 15.48
N LEU A 26 7.71 11.45 15.11
CA LEU A 26 6.47 11.67 15.86
C LEU A 26 5.40 10.61 15.59
N LEU A 27 5.54 9.81 14.53
CA LEU A 27 4.52 8.82 14.15
C LEU A 27 4.37 7.71 15.20
N VAL A 28 5.47 7.22 15.75
CA VAL A 28 5.46 6.11 16.73
C VAL A 28 4.70 6.49 18.01
N PRO A 29 5.04 7.59 18.71
CA PRO A 29 4.33 7.96 19.94
C PRO A 29 2.86 8.34 19.67
N VAL A 30 2.57 9.01 18.55
CA VAL A 30 1.19 9.37 18.18
C VAL A 30 0.36 8.14 17.84
N CYS A 31 0.93 7.15 17.15
CA CYS A 31 0.26 5.88 16.85
C CYS A 31 -0.03 5.10 18.14
N LEU A 32 0.94 4.98 19.04
CA LEU A 32 0.75 4.33 20.35
C LEU A 32 -0.33 5.03 21.19
N ALA A 33 -0.35 6.36 21.23
CA ALA A 33 -1.39 7.14 21.89
C ALA A 33 -2.78 6.90 21.25
N THR A 34 -2.84 6.80 19.92
CA THR A 34 -4.09 6.53 19.20
C THR A 34 -4.63 5.14 19.51
N LEU A 35 -3.76 4.11 19.51
CA LEU A 35 -4.14 2.73 19.77
C LEU A 35 -4.58 2.51 21.22
N THR A 36 -3.90 3.14 22.18
CA THR A 36 -4.27 3.06 23.59
C THR A 36 -5.66 3.65 23.85
N VAL A 37 -5.97 4.81 23.26
CA VAL A 37 -7.30 5.40 23.42
C VAL A 37 -8.38 4.62 22.65
N LEU A 38 -8.06 4.09 21.47
CA LEU A 38 -8.96 3.20 20.72
C LEU A 38 -9.30 1.94 21.52
N GLY A 39 -8.30 1.36 22.18
CA GLY A 39 -8.47 0.26 23.11
C GLY A 39 -9.39 0.58 24.28
N GLU A 40 -9.19 1.74 24.89
CA GLU A 40 -10.02 2.23 25.99
C GLU A 40 -11.48 2.43 25.55
N LEU A 41 -11.72 2.87 24.30
CA LEU A 41 -13.07 2.95 23.72
C LEU A 41 -13.70 1.56 23.54
N TRP A 42 -12.93 0.56 23.09
CA TRP A 42 -13.39 -0.83 23.02
C TRP A 42 -13.81 -1.39 24.37
N LEU A 43 -13.01 -1.15 25.42
CA LEU A 43 -13.33 -1.62 26.77
C LEU A 43 -14.59 -0.96 27.33
N ARG A 44 -14.75 0.35 27.09
CA ARG A 44 -15.99 1.05 27.48
C ARG A 44 -17.19 0.55 26.68
N ALA A 45 -17.01 0.20 25.41
CA ALA A 45 -18.07 -0.37 24.59
C ALA A 45 -18.48 -1.77 25.07
N LEU A 46 -17.52 -2.62 25.46
CA LEU A 46 -17.75 -4.04 25.77
C LEU A 46 -17.99 -4.33 27.26
N THR A 47 -17.07 -3.99 28.16
CA THR A 47 -17.00 -4.66 29.49
C THR A 47 -17.66 -3.93 30.66
N GLY A 48 -18.00 -2.65 30.54
CA GLY A 48 -18.49 -1.88 31.70
C GLY A 48 -17.40 -1.70 32.77
N GLU A 49 -17.60 -0.77 33.71
CA GLU A 49 -16.53 -0.20 34.55
C GLU A 49 -15.84 -1.14 35.57
N GLY A 50 -16.14 -2.44 35.58
CA GLY A 50 -15.78 -3.37 36.67
C GLY A 50 -14.36 -3.95 36.67
N MET A 51 -13.43 -3.52 35.81
CA MET A 51 -12.07 -4.11 35.74
C MET A 51 -11.01 -3.36 36.55
N PRO A 52 -10.05 -4.08 37.19
CA PRO A 52 -8.89 -3.48 37.83
C PRO A 52 -8.04 -2.66 36.85
N PRO A 53 -7.45 -1.53 37.27
CA PRO A 53 -6.81 -0.56 36.36
C PRO A 53 -5.64 -1.13 35.56
N LEU A 54 -4.82 -2.01 36.14
CA LEU A 54 -3.69 -2.64 35.44
C LEU A 54 -4.15 -3.58 34.31
N HIS A 55 -5.19 -4.37 34.55
CA HIS A 55 -5.75 -5.29 33.56
C HIS A 55 -6.43 -4.53 32.42
N ARG A 56 -7.06 -3.39 32.73
CA ARG A 56 -7.68 -2.48 31.76
C ARG A 56 -6.67 -1.90 30.77
N ILE A 57 -5.49 -1.47 31.25
CA ILE A 57 -4.44 -0.93 30.37
C ILE A 57 -3.91 -2.02 29.42
N GLY A 58 -3.69 -3.24 29.93
CA GLY A 58 -3.25 -4.38 29.12
C GLY A 58 -4.29 -4.79 28.06
N LEU A 59 -5.57 -4.82 28.43
CA LEU A 59 -6.64 -5.19 27.50
C LEU A 59 -6.91 -4.08 26.47
N ALA A 60 -6.80 -2.81 26.86
CA ALA A 60 -6.95 -1.66 25.96
C ALA A 60 -5.82 -1.67 24.92
N THR A 61 -4.58 -1.83 25.36
CA THR A 61 -3.43 -1.91 24.43
C THR A 61 -3.58 -3.07 23.45
N ALA A 62 -4.01 -4.25 23.90
CA ALA A 62 -4.29 -5.39 23.02
C ALA A 62 -5.43 -5.10 22.02
N ALA A 63 -6.55 -4.54 22.47
CA ALA A 63 -7.70 -4.22 21.61
C ALA A 63 -7.36 -3.14 20.56
N GLY A 64 -6.57 -2.14 20.95
CA GLY A 64 -6.03 -1.13 20.05
C GLY A 64 -5.12 -1.77 18.98
N LEU A 65 -4.19 -2.63 19.38
CA LEU A 65 -3.28 -3.33 18.47
C LEU A 65 -4.01 -4.21 17.45
N VAL A 66 -5.07 -4.92 17.86
CA VAL A 66 -5.87 -5.77 16.97
C VAL A 66 -6.70 -4.95 15.96
N SER A 67 -6.97 -3.67 16.24
CA SER A 67 -7.73 -2.81 15.35
C SER A 67 -6.98 -2.44 14.07
N LEU A 68 -5.64 -2.35 14.11
CA LEU A 68 -4.81 -2.07 12.93
C LEU A 68 -4.88 -3.15 11.85
N PRO A 69 -4.63 -4.45 12.13
CA PRO A 69 -4.73 -5.49 11.12
C PRO A 69 -6.16 -5.63 10.60
N PHE A 70 -7.19 -5.37 11.41
CA PHE A 70 -8.58 -5.37 10.96
C PHE A 70 -8.86 -4.25 9.94
N VAL A 71 -8.41 -3.02 10.22
CA VAL A 71 -8.50 -1.91 9.27
C VAL A 71 -7.71 -2.22 8.00
N ALA A 72 -6.48 -2.74 8.12
CA ALA A 72 -5.65 -3.09 6.98
C ALA A 72 -6.29 -4.18 6.10
N LEU A 73 -6.87 -5.23 6.71
CA LEU A 73 -7.58 -6.29 6.01
C LEU A 73 -8.82 -5.75 5.30
N THR A 74 -9.58 -4.87 5.95
CA THR A 74 -10.77 -4.23 5.35
C THR A 74 -10.39 -3.40 4.13
N LEU A 75 -9.34 -2.57 4.24
CA LEU A 75 -8.82 -1.79 3.12
C LEU A 75 -8.37 -2.70 1.97
N HIS A 76 -7.69 -3.80 2.28
CA HIS A 76 -7.25 -4.78 1.29
C HIS A 76 -8.42 -5.44 0.54
N VAL A 77 -9.43 -5.91 1.27
CA VAL A 77 -10.63 -6.53 0.67
C VAL A 77 -11.40 -5.52 -0.20
N CYS A 78 -11.41 -4.24 0.18
CA CYS A 78 -12.01 -3.17 -0.63
C CYS A 78 -11.14 -2.71 -1.82
N GLY A 79 -9.97 -3.31 -2.06
CA GLY A 79 -9.06 -2.90 -3.13
C GLY A 79 -8.38 -1.55 -2.91
N ILE A 80 -8.43 -1.00 -1.69
CA ILE A 80 -7.83 0.30 -1.36
C ILE A 80 -6.36 0.09 -0.99
N ALA A 81 -5.47 0.84 -1.63
CA ALA A 81 -4.05 0.78 -1.33
C ALA A 81 -3.78 1.11 0.16
N ILE A 82 -3.02 0.25 0.83
CA ILE A 82 -2.64 0.42 2.24
C ILE A 82 -1.55 1.49 2.32
N ARG A 83 -1.96 2.72 2.64
CA ARG A 83 -1.10 3.90 2.82
C ARG A 83 -1.44 4.52 4.16
N ALA A 84 -0.52 5.30 4.73
CA ALA A 84 -0.75 5.96 6.04
C ALA A 84 -2.07 6.76 6.09
N ARG A 85 -2.44 7.43 4.98
CA ARG A 85 -3.71 8.15 4.87
C ARG A 85 -4.94 7.24 4.90
N SER A 86 -4.92 6.11 4.19
CA SER A 86 -6.07 5.20 4.15
C SER A 86 -6.25 4.47 5.49
N VAL A 87 -5.14 4.13 6.16
CA VAL A 87 -5.15 3.58 7.53
C VAL A 87 -5.69 4.59 8.53
N ALA A 88 -5.25 5.86 8.48
CA ALA A 88 -5.77 6.92 9.34
C ALA A 88 -7.27 7.15 9.15
N ALA A 89 -7.76 7.13 7.90
CA ALA A 89 -9.18 7.24 7.61
C ALA A 89 -9.98 6.05 8.17
N GLY A 90 -9.50 4.82 7.98
CA GLY A 90 -10.14 3.63 8.54
C GLY A 90 -10.20 3.64 10.07
N LEU A 91 -9.12 4.08 10.73
CA LEU A 91 -9.11 4.26 12.17
C LEU A 91 -10.08 5.34 12.63
N ALA A 92 -10.21 6.45 11.89
CA ALA A 92 -11.18 7.51 12.22
C ALA A 92 -12.63 7.00 12.19
N VAL A 93 -12.98 6.20 11.20
CA VAL A 93 -14.31 5.55 11.11
C VAL A 93 -14.54 4.65 12.31
N LEU A 94 -13.57 3.79 12.64
CA LEU A 94 -13.67 2.87 13.79
C LEU A 94 -13.84 3.62 15.12
N VAL A 95 -13.08 4.69 15.34
CA VAL A 95 -13.21 5.56 16.53
C VAL A 95 -14.60 6.19 16.61
N THR A 96 -15.15 6.62 15.47
CA THR A 96 -16.49 7.20 15.39
C THR A 96 -17.54 6.19 15.85
N LEU A 97 -17.49 4.97 15.31
CA LEU A 97 -18.42 3.90 15.62
C LEU A 97 -18.36 3.49 17.09
N LEU A 98 -17.14 3.33 17.63
CA LEU A 98 -16.95 2.98 19.04
C LEU A 98 -17.41 4.10 19.97
N GLY A 99 -17.11 5.35 19.64
CA GLY A 99 -17.60 6.52 20.37
C GLY A 99 -19.12 6.56 20.42
N LEU A 100 -19.78 6.32 19.30
CA LEU A 100 -21.24 6.24 19.22
C LEU A 100 -21.79 5.11 20.09
N ALA A 101 -21.22 3.91 20.01
CA ALA A 101 -21.64 2.76 20.81
C ALA A 101 -21.53 3.03 22.32
N VAL A 102 -20.44 3.66 22.77
CA VAL A 102 -20.26 4.06 24.18
C VAL A 102 -21.32 5.06 24.60
N LEU A 103 -21.60 6.09 23.80
CA LEU A 103 -22.61 7.11 24.09
C LEU A 103 -24.03 6.54 24.16
N VAL A 104 -24.38 5.61 23.25
CA VAL A 104 -25.67 4.90 23.26
C VAL A 104 -25.80 4.02 24.49
N ARG A 105 -24.72 3.33 24.89
CA ARG A 105 -24.70 2.51 26.10
C ARG A 105 -24.87 3.36 27.36
N GLU A 106 -24.13 4.46 27.49
CA GLU A 106 -24.24 5.40 28.63
C GLU A 106 -25.68 5.94 28.77
N ARG A 107 -26.36 6.19 27.65
CA ARG A 107 -27.79 6.55 27.59
C ARG A 107 -28.72 5.43 28.07
N ALA A 108 -28.47 4.19 27.64
CA ALA A 108 -29.30 3.04 27.96
C ALA A 108 -29.22 2.63 29.44
N THR A 109 -28.08 2.86 30.09
CA THR A 109 -27.86 2.53 31.53
C THR A 109 -28.40 3.58 32.51
N GLY A 110 -29.20 4.55 32.05
CA GLY A 110 -29.99 5.41 32.94
C GLY A 110 -29.21 6.53 33.66
N ALA A 111 -28.05 6.96 33.14
CA ALA A 111 -27.43 8.18 33.63
C ALA A 111 -28.40 9.36 33.41
N THR A 112 -28.65 10.17 34.45
CA THR A 112 -29.49 11.38 34.36
C THR A 112 -29.10 12.17 33.12
N ALA A 113 -30.04 12.28 32.17
CA ALA A 113 -29.76 12.79 30.84
C ALA A 113 -29.25 14.24 30.93
N ASP A 114 -27.93 14.42 30.81
CA ASP A 114 -27.33 15.75 30.75
C ASP A 114 -27.87 16.46 29.49
N PRO A 115 -28.61 17.57 29.63
CA PRO A 115 -29.22 18.27 28.50
C PRO A 115 -28.18 18.83 27.51
N ARG A 116 -26.90 18.90 27.90
CA ARG A 116 -25.80 19.37 27.03
C ARG A 116 -25.20 18.25 26.17
N LEU A 117 -25.46 17.00 26.51
CA LEU A 117 -24.93 15.81 25.83
C LEU A 117 -25.26 15.74 24.33
N PRO A 118 -26.51 15.94 23.85
CA PRO A 118 -26.78 15.91 22.40
C PRO A 118 -26.02 17.01 21.65
N ARG A 119 -25.81 18.17 22.29
CA ARG A 119 -25.02 19.27 21.74
C ARG A 119 -23.54 18.92 21.65
N MET A 120 -23.00 18.22 22.64
CA MET A 120 -21.62 17.70 22.63
C MET A 120 -21.43 16.57 21.61
N ILE A 121 -22.38 15.64 21.49
CA ILE A 121 -22.36 14.58 20.47
C ILE A 121 -22.38 15.23 19.08
N GLY A 122 -23.30 16.18 18.84
CA GLY A 122 -23.32 16.95 17.60
C GLY A 122 -21.99 17.66 17.35
N ALA A 123 -21.41 18.32 18.36
CA ALA A 123 -20.13 19.01 18.24
C ALA A 123 -18.94 18.10 17.90
N VAL A 124 -19.01 16.79 18.16
CA VAL A 124 -17.95 15.83 17.83
C VAL A 124 -18.24 15.05 16.54
N VAL A 125 -19.48 14.59 16.36
CA VAL A 125 -19.89 13.80 15.19
C VAL A 125 -19.98 14.65 13.94
N VAL A 126 -20.51 15.88 14.03
CA VAL A 126 -20.70 16.75 12.86
C VAL A 126 -19.36 17.10 12.20
N PRO A 127 -18.29 17.52 12.91
CA PRO A 127 -16.99 17.74 12.29
C PRO A 127 -16.38 16.47 11.71
N GLY A 128 -16.53 15.32 12.38
CA GLY A 128 -16.02 14.04 11.89
C GLY A 128 -16.68 13.61 10.57
N VAL A 129 -18.01 13.69 10.50
CA VAL A 129 -18.77 13.39 9.28
C VAL A 129 -18.46 14.40 8.17
N LEU A 130 -18.40 15.70 8.50
CA LEU A 130 -18.02 16.73 7.53
C LEU A 130 -16.60 16.51 6.98
N MET A 131 -15.65 16.13 7.82
CA MET A 131 -14.28 15.84 7.39
C MET A 131 -14.23 14.61 6.48
N LEU A 132 -14.96 13.55 6.81
CA LEU A 132 -15.05 12.36 5.94
C LEU A 132 -15.70 12.69 4.60
N ALA A 133 -16.81 13.43 4.61
CA ALA A 133 -17.50 13.85 3.40
C ALA A 133 -16.61 14.77 2.54
N ALA A 134 -15.96 15.77 3.14
CA ALA A 134 -15.04 16.66 2.42
C ALA A 134 -13.83 15.91 1.86
N GLY A 135 -13.25 14.97 2.62
CA GLY A 135 -12.16 14.12 2.17
C GLY A 135 -12.56 13.20 1.02
N PHE A 136 -13.74 12.59 1.10
CA PHE A 136 -14.32 11.77 0.04
C PHE A 136 -14.58 12.60 -1.22
N CYS A 137 -15.26 13.75 -1.10
CA CYS A 137 -15.52 14.66 -2.22
C CYS A 137 -14.22 15.18 -2.84
N ALA A 138 -13.19 15.48 -2.04
CA ALA A 138 -11.90 15.93 -2.54
C ALA A 138 -11.16 14.82 -3.31
N LEU A 139 -11.21 13.58 -2.83
CA LEU A 139 -10.65 12.42 -3.54
C LEU A 139 -11.41 12.14 -4.83
N GLU A 140 -12.74 12.16 -4.79
CA GLU A 140 -13.58 11.96 -5.97
C GLU A 140 -13.38 13.07 -7.01
N ALA A 141 -13.29 14.33 -6.56
CA ALA A 141 -12.98 15.46 -7.43
C ALA A 141 -11.58 15.33 -8.03
N TYR A 142 -10.58 14.91 -7.25
CA TYR A 142 -9.23 14.65 -7.73
C TYR A 142 -9.23 13.55 -8.81
N ASP A 143 -9.86 12.40 -8.54
CA ASP A 143 -9.94 11.28 -9.48
C ASP A 143 -10.65 11.64 -10.79
N ARG A 144 -11.65 12.55 -10.74
CA ARG A 144 -12.37 13.05 -11.92
C ARG A 144 -11.64 14.17 -12.66
N MET A 145 -10.63 14.80 -12.07
CA MET A 145 -9.88 15.84 -12.77
C MET A 145 -9.10 15.22 -13.93
N PRO A 146 -8.99 15.93 -15.07
CA PRO A 146 -8.08 15.53 -16.13
C PRO A 146 -6.66 15.58 -15.58
N HIS A 147 -6.13 14.40 -15.28
CA HIS A 147 -4.74 14.27 -14.89
C HIS A 147 -3.88 14.54 -16.13
N PRO A 148 -2.75 15.27 -16.00
CA PRO A 148 -1.77 15.26 -17.07
C PRO A 148 -1.41 13.79 -17.34
N PRO A 149 -1.19 13.41 -18.62
CA PRO A 149 -0.79 12.05 -18.93
C PRO A 149 0.40 11.71 -18.06
N GLN A 150 0.25 10.67 -17.24
CA GLN A 150 1.34 10.22 -16.38
C GLN A 150 2.55 10.03 -17.28
N PRO A 151 3.74 10.52 -16.91
CA PRO A 151 4.92 10.32 -17.72
C PRO A 151 5.10 8.82 -17.83
N GLY A 152 4.84 8.31 -19.04
CA GLY A 152 4.67 6.90 -19.23
C GLY A 152 6.02 6.22 -19.27
N TYR A 153 6.20 5.16 -18.48
CA TYR A 153 7.46 4.43 -18.43
C TYR A 153 7.20 2.95 -18.68
N THR A 154 7.99 2.36 -19.58
CA THR A 154 8.12 0.91 -19.69
C THR A 154 9.45 0.52 -19.05
N SER A 155 9.43 -0.48 -18.19
CA SER A 155 10.63 -1.07 -17.60
C SER A 155 10.69 -2.56 -17.92
N VAL A 156 11.90 -3.04 -18.16
CA VAL A 156 12.20 -4.46 -18.36
C VAL A 156 13.28 -4.84 -17.36
N ALA A 157 13.01 -5.83 -16.53
CA ALA A 157 13.96 -6.35 -15.55
C ALA A 157 14.07 -7.86 -15.64
N LEU A 158 15.25 -8.40 -15.35
CA LEU A 158 15.45 -9.83 -15.19
C LEU A 158 14.74 -10.33 -13.94
N THR A 159 14.13 -11.52 -13.99
CA THR A 159 13.45 -12.14 -12.85
C THR A 159 13.76 -13.62 -12.70
N GLY A 160 13.33 -14.19 -11.57
CA GLY A 160 13.65 -15.57 -11.22
C GLY A 160 15.15 -15.74 -11.01
N TRP A 161 15.73 -16.80 -11.57
CA TRP A 161 17.17 -17.07 -11.48
C TRP A 161 18.01 -15.95 -12.11
N ALA A 162 17.47 -15.28 -13.14
CA ALA A 162 18.21 -14.25 -13.88
C ALA A 162 18.35 -12.94 -13.10
N ALA A 163 17.57 -12.73 -12.03
CA ALA A 163 17.69 -11.55 -11.18
C ALA A 163 18.99 -11.53 -10.36
N GLY A 164 19.62 -12.69 -10.13
CA GLY A 164 20.87 -12.83 -9.37
C GLY A 164 22.11 -13.02 -10.25
N ILE A 165 22.07 -12.57 -11.50
CA ILE A 165 23.23 -12.68 -12.40
C ILE A 165 24.25 -11.61 -12.03
N ASP A 166 25.24 -12.02 -11.24
CA ASP A 166 26.37 -11.16 -10.85
C ASP A 166 27.66 -11.50 -11.62
N ARG A 167 27.62 -12.60 -12.39
CA ARG A 167 28.75 -13.15 -13.16
C ARG A 167 28.29 -13.58 -14.55
N PRO A 168 29.19 -13.67 -15.54
CA PRO A 168 28.84 -14.17 -16.86
C PRO A 168 28.18 -15.55 -16.82
N VAL A 169 27.06 -15.69 -17.53
CA VAL A 169 26.28 -16.93 -17.58
C VAL A 169 26.85 -17.88 -18.64
N ALA A 170 27.07 -19.14 -18.29
CA ALA A 170 27.39 -20.18 -19.28
C ALA A 170 26.09 -20.59 -19.99
N ILE A 171 25.99 -20.32 -21.29
CA ILE A 171 24.80 -20.62 -22.09
C ILE A 171 25.05 -21.94 -22.83
N PRO A 172 24.23 -22.98 -22.57
CA PRO A 172 24.41 -24.27 -23.22
C PRO A 172 24.08 -24.18 -24.72
N ALA A 173 24.55 -25.14 -25.52
CA ALA A 173 24.34 -25.17 -26.98
C ALA A 173 22.86 -25.02 -27.40
N ARG A 174 21.94 -25.52 -26.57
CA ARG A 174 20.49 -25.42 -26.77
C ARG A 174 19.89 -24.05 -26.45
N GLY A 175 20.69 -23.08 -26.01
CA GLY A 175 20.21 -21.79 -25.49
C GLY A 175 19.61 -21.87 -24.08
N VAL A 176 19.11 -20.74 -23.60
CA VAL A 176 18.53 -20.61 -22.25
C VAL A 176 17.24 -19.78 -22.30
N HIS A 177 16.26 -20.14 -21.48
CA HIS A 177 15.06 -19.35 -21.27
C HIS A 177 15.29 -18.37 -20.12
N VAL A 178 15.15 -17.09 -20.41
CA VAL A 178 15.30 -15.98 -19.45
C VAL A 178 13.93 -15.41 -19.17
N ARG A 179 13.57 -15.35 -17.89
CA ARG A 179 12.33 -14.70 -17.44
C ARG A 179 12.57 -13.22 -17.23
N LEU A 180 11.64 -12.44 -17.75
CA LEU A 180 11.62 -10.99 -17.69
C LEU A 180 10.36 -10.55 -16.95
N ARG A 181 10.46 -9.47 -16.21
CA ARG A 181 9.34 -8.70 -15.74
C ARG A 181 9.25 -7.43 -16.56
N VAL A 182 8.14 -7.30 -17.27
CA VAL A 182 7.79 -6.10 -18.01
C VAL A 182 6.77 -5.34 -17.18
N SER A 183 7.06 -4.09 -16.86
CA SER A 183 6.11 -3.23 -16.15
C SER A 183 5.88 -1.96 -16.95
N SER A 184 4.60 -1.63 -17.18
CA SER A 184 4.17 -0.40 -17.83
C SER A 184 3.37 0.42 -16.84
N ALA A 185 3.68 1.71 -16.73
CA ALA A 185 2.94 2.65 -15.90
C ALA A 185 2.67 3.91 -16.69
N GLY A 186 1.42 4.39 -16.67
CA GLY A 186 1.04 5.66 -17.27
C GLY A 186 1.05 5.72 -18.80
N LEU A 187 1.31 4.60 -19.49
CA LEU A 187 1.26 4.48 -20.95
C LEU A 187 -0.06 3.83 -21.40
N PRO A 188 -0.63 4.23 -22.54
CA PRO A 188 -1.73 3.49 -23.15
C PRO A 188 -1.28 2.08 -23.56
N ALA A 189 -2.25 1.18 -23.77
CA ALA A 189 -1.97 -0.14 -24.33
C ALA A 189 -1.19 -0.01 -25.65
N ALA A 190 -0.06 -0.70 -25.75
CA ALA A 190 0.82 -0.59 -26.90
C ALA A 190 1.41 -1.96 -27.26
N THR A 191 1.68 -2.16 -28.55
CA THR A 191 2.45 -3.32 -29.02
C THR A 191 3.85 -2.85 -29.37
N ALA A 192 4.85 -3.34 -28.65
CA ALA A 192 6.25 -2.99 -28.86
C ALA A 192 7.07 -4.22 -29.30
N PRO A 193 8.13 -4.04 -30.11
CA PRO A 193 8.98 -5.14 -30.53
C PRO A 193 9.88 -5.56 -29.36
N LEU A 194 9.72 -6.81 -28.91
CA LEU A 194 10.64 -7.47 -28.01
C LEU A 194 11.80 -8.06 -28.82
N ARG A 195 13.00 -7.53 -28.62
CA ARG A 195 14.21 -7.87 -29.38
C ARG A 195 15.26 -8.49 -28.47
N VAL A 196 15.94 -9.52 -28.97
CA VAL A 196 17.07 -10.17 -28.32
C VAL A 196 18.30 -10.02 -29.19
N ARG A 197 19.35 -9.41 -28.64
CA ARG A 197 20.65 -9.27 -29.28
C ARG A 197 21.72 -10.03 -28.51
N VAL A 198 22.61 -10.67 -29.26
CA VAL A 198 23.84 -11.30 -28.73
C VAL A 198 25.01 -10.61 -29.41
N GLY A 199 25.80 -9.86 -28.64
CA GLY A 199 26.75 -8.89 -29.17
C GLY A 199 26.01 -7.81 -29.96
N GLN A 200 26.40 -7.64 -31.23
CA GLN A 200 25.74 -6.70 -32.16
C GLN A 200 24.65 -7.37 -33.02
N ARG A 201 24.50 -8.70 -32.94
CA ARG A 201 23.60 -9.45 -33.80
C ARG A 201 22.20 -9.54 -33.19
N LEU A 202 21.19 -9.10 -33.94
CA LEU A 202 19.78 -9.37 -33.62
C LEU A 202 19.48 -10.84 -33.90
N VAL A 203 19.05 -11.58 -32.88
CA VAL A 203 18.81 -13.03 -33.01
C VAL A 203 17.32 -13.38 -32.94
N ALA A 204 16.53 -12.61 -32.18
CA ALA A 204 15.08 -12.79 -32.15
C ALA A 204 14.38 -11.44 -32.08
N THR A 205 13.21 -11.35 -32.72
CA THR A 205 12.29 -10.22 -32.62
C THR A 205 10.86 -10.75 -32.65
N ARG A 206 10.00 -10.30 -31.73
CA ARG A 206 8.56 -10.60 -31.75
C ARG A 206 7.75 -9.42 -31.21
N PRO A 207 6.52 -9.19 -31.72
CA PRO A 207 5.63 -8.21 -31.09
C PRO A 207 5.21 -8.70 -29.70
N LEU A 208 5.17 -7.78 -28.74
CA LEU A 208 4.64 -8.02 -27.40
C LEU A 208 3.62 -6.92 -27.08
N ALA A 209 2.40 -7.32 -26.80
CA ALA A 209 1.37 -6.43 -26.28
C ALA A 209 1.66 -6.13 -24.81
N VAL A 210 1.65 -4.85 -24.45
CA VAL A 210 1.87 -4.36 -23.10
C VAL A 210 0.60 -3.64 -22.67
N ALA A 211 -0.06 -4.17 -21.63
CA ALA A 211 -1.24 -3.55 -21.05
C ALA A 211 -0.84 -2.30 -20.23
N PRO A 212 -1.72 -1.28 -20.16
CA PRO A 212 -1.53 -0.11 -19.32
C PRO A 212 -1.54 -0.54 -17.84
N ASP A 213 -0.65 0.06 -17.03
CA ASP A 213 -0.58 -0.14 -15.57
C ASP A 213 -0.46 -1.61 -15.12
N ALA A 214 0.13 -2.45 -15.98
CA ALA A 214 0.27 -3.88 -15.75
C ALA A 214 1.73 -4.27 -15.52
N THR A 215 1.90 -5.39 -14.81
CA THR A 215 3.18 -6.07 -14.64
C THR A 215 3.02 -7.52 -15.10
N ASP A 216 3.72 -7.88 -16.17
CA ASP A 216 3.66 -9.22 -16.76
C ASP A 216 5.01 -9.92 -16.70
N ALA A 217 4.97 -11.24 -16.51
CA ALA A 217 6.13 -12.11 -16.63
C ALA A 217 6.20 -12.65 -18.07
N VAL A 218 7.32 -12.40 -18.75
CA VAL A 218 7.55 -12.81 -20.13
C VAL A 218 8.80 -13.67 -20.20
N GLU A 219 8.69 -14.84 -20.81
CA GLU A 219 9.81 -15.72 -21.03
C GLU A 219 10.38 -15.54 -22.44
N VAL A 220 11.70 -15.41 -22.52
CA VAL A 220 12.44 -15.13 -23.76
C VAL A 220 13.55 -16.15 -23.93
N PHE A 221 13.60 -16.75 -25.10
CA PHE A 221 14.67 -17.65 -25.47
C PHE A 221 15.90 -16.88 -25.95
N VAL A 222 17.04 -17.15 -25.32
CA VAL A 222 18.36 -16.62 -25.69
C VAL A 222 19.18 -17.77 -26.26
N PRO A 223 19.51 -17.75 -27.57
CA PRO A 223 20.33 -18.79 -28.18
C PRO A 223 21.78 -18.71 -27.70
N ALA A 224 22.51 -19.82 -27.86
CA ALA A 224 23.94 -19.87 -27.54
C ALA A 224 24.73 -18.87 -28.40
N PRO A 225 25.65 -18.09 -27.80
CA PRO A 225 26.65 -17.36 -28.57
C PRO A 225 27.47 -18.30 -29.46
N PRO A 226 27.97 -17.81 -30.62
CA PRO A 226 28.63 -18.65 -31.62
C PRO A 226 29.98 -19.23 -31.16
N ASP A 227 30.61 -18.61 -30.16
CA ASP A 227 31.94 -18.89 -29.63
C ASP A 227 31.95 -18.85 -28.09
N GLY A 228 33.05 -19.29 -27.48
CA GLY A 228 33.23 -19.29 -26.02
C GLY A 228 33.39 -17.90 -25.40
N CYS A 229 33.61 -16.88 -26.24
CA CYS A 229 33.88 -15.52 -25.81
C CYS A 229 32.75 -14.91 -25.00
N LEU A 230 33.06 -13.83 -24.30
CA LEU A 230 32.08 -13.07 -23.54
C LEU A 230 31.23 -12.20 -24.47
N HIS A 231 29.92 -12.45 -24.50
CA HIS A 231 28.97 -11.67 -25.29
C HIS A 231 28.02 -10.87 -24.41
N ARG A 232 27.79 -9.61 -24.81
CA ARG A 232 26.72 -8.77 -24.25
C ARG A 232 25.39 -9.27 -24.79
N ILE A 233 24.49 -9.71 -23.93
CA ILE A 233 23.15 -10.15 -24.29
C ILE A 233 22.19 -9.06 -23.87
N GLU A 234 21.57 -8.41 -24.84
CA GLU A 234 20.64 -7.32 -24.62
C GLU A 234 19.23 -7.78 -24.99
N ILE A 235 18.30 -7.63 -24.06
CA ILE A 235 16.88 -7.85 -24.29
C ILE A 235 16.17 -6.52 -24.14
N SER A 236 15.55 -6.04 -25.21
CA SER A 236 14.93 -4.73 -25.28
C SER A 236 13.46 -4.80 -25.69
N LEU A 237 12.62 -3.95 -25.11
CA LEU A 237 11.23 -3.72 -25.46
C LEU A 237 11.04 -2.22 -25.74
N GLY A 238 11.01 -1.86 -27.03
CA GLY A 238 11.03 -0.45 -27.43
C GLY A 238 12.29 0.27 -26.90
N PRO A 239 12.17 1.38 -26.15
CA PRO A 239 13.32 2.10 -25.59
C PRO A 239 13.87 1.47 -24.29
N ALA A 240 13.13 0.56 -23.65
CA ALA A 240 13.57 -0.09 -22.42
C ALA A 240 14.43 -1.31 -22.74
N SER A 241 15.55 -1.51 -22.03
CA SER A 241 16.36 -2.72 -22.18
C SER A 241 16.97 -3.19 -20.86
N THR A 242 17.29 -4.48 -20.83
CA THR A 242 18.08 -5.10 -19.79
C THR A 242 19.22 -5.89 -20.44
N VAL A 243 20.32 -6.03 -19.70
CA VAL A 243 21.57 -6.57 -20.23
C VAL A 243 22.17 -7.52 -19.22
N PHE A 244 22.68 -8.64 -19.70
CA PHE A 244 23.60 -9.49 -18.96
C PHE A 244 24.68 -10.00 -19.90
N TYR A 245 25.71 -10.65 -19.35
CA TYR A 245 26.79 -11.22 -20.15
C TYR A 245 26.73 -12.75 -20.13
N GLY A 246 27.00 -13.37 -21.26
CA GLY A 246 27.02 -14.83 -21.38
C GLY A 246 28.15 -15.34 -22.27
N ARG A 247 28.47 -16.63 -22.13
CA ARG A 247 29.46 -17.35 -22.94
C ARG A 247 28.81 -18.55 -23.61
N GLY A 248 29.20 -18.85 -24.84
CA GLY A 248 28.80 -20.07 -25.53
C GLY A 248 29.55 -21.32 -25.01
N PRO A 249 29.18 -22.51 -25.49
CA PRO A 249 29.80 -23.78 -25.09
C PRO A 249 31.13 -24.07 -25.81
N ALA A 250 31.45 -23.33 -26.87
CA ALA A 250 32.71 -23.47 -27.59
C ALA A 250 33.88 -22.91 -26.77
N GLY A 251 35.12 -23.25 -27.13
CA GLY A 251 36.30 -22.58 -26.60
C GLY A 251 36.38 -21.12 -27.06
N CYS A 252 37.11 -20.28 -26.31
CA CYS A 252 37.54 -18.96 -26.78
C CYS A 252 38.79 -19.08 -27.64
#